data_AF-A0A953EQG6-F1
#
_entry.id   AF-A0A953EQG6-F1
#
_cell.length_a   1.000
_cell.length_b   1.000
_cell.length_c   1.000
_cell.angle_alpha   90.00
_cell.angle_beta   90.00
_cell.angle_gamma   90.00
#
_symmetry.space_group_name_H-M   'P 1'
#
loop_
_entity.id
_entity.type
_entity.pdbx_description
1 polymer ?
#
loop_
_entity_poly.entity_id
_entity_poly.type
_entity_poly.pdbx_seq_one_letter_code
_entity_poly.pdbx_strand_id
1 'polypeptide(L)'
;MTTTRIRGAIVVGVAALVGVGASGCSDTGKVTVGKSVAQATTTVTEEPTTTERLATTTSTPPDDDLTTTTGGADSSGGGGSAATSDQDAVDVSWSSSPGEFRGQDGLKVAYECPAGGTIHALWGTGPFTDDSSVCTAGVFVGLITFESGGRVVIEIAPGATTYEGATAHGVESGSYGSWGGSFEVLGG
;
A
#
# COMPACT_ATOMS: atom_id res chain seq x y z
N MET A 1 22.42 -42.85 37.70
CA MET A 1 23.07 -43.91 36.91
C MET A 1 22.50 -43.74 35.50
N THR A 2 23.19 -43.30 34.44
CA THR A 2 24.55 -43.59 33.93
C THR A 2 24.81 -42.58 32.78
N THR A 3 25.78 -41.67 32.91
CA THR A 3 27.09 -41.67 32.20
C THR A 3 27.03 -41.29 30.70
N THR A 4 27.36 -40.01 30.44
CA THR A 4 28.61 -39.57 29.76
C THR A 4 28.98 -40.20 28.39
N ARG A 5 28.86 -39.32 27.38
CA ARG A 5 29.85 -38.92 26.33
C ARG A 5 30.12 -39.82 25.09
N ILE A 6 30.46 -39.07 24.02
CA ILE A 6 31.62 -39.20 23.10
C ILE A 6 31.31 -39.39 21.59
N ARG A 7 31.65 -38.32 20.85
CA ARG A 7 32.42 -38.21 19.58
C ARG A 7 32.01 -39.08 18.36
N GLY A 8 31.65 -38.37 17.29
CA GLY A 8 32.59 -38.12 16.19
C GLY A 8 32.35 -38.85 14.86
N ALA A 9 32.71 -38.12 13.78
CA ALA A 9 33.04 -38.56 12.42
C ALA A 9 31.87 -38.93 11.48
N ILE A 10 31.88 -38.73 10.15
CA ILE A 10 32.61 -37.91 9.16
C ILE A 10 31.88 -38.18 7.82
N VAL A 11 31.69 -37.14 7.00
CA VAL A 11 31.71 -37.07 5.52
C VAL A 11 30.92 -38.11 4.70
N VAL A 12 30.00 -37.65 3.82
CA VAL A 12 30.00 -37.90 2.35
C VAL A 12 29.20 -36.78 1.68
N GLY A 13 29.83 -36.05 0.76
CA GLY A 13 29.17 -35.06 -0.08
C GLY A 13 28.55 -35.66 -1.34
N VAL A 14 27.62 -34.94 -1.97
CA VAL A 14 27.35 -35.06 -3.40
C VAL A 14 27.10 -33.67 -3.95
N ALA A 15 27.98 -33.29 -4.88
CA ALA A 15 27.86 -32.12 -5.73
C ALA A 15 26.78 -32.35 -6.79
N ALA A 16 25.94 -31.36 -7.04
CA ALA A 16 25.17 -31.26 -8.29
C ALA A 16 25.32 -29.85 -8.84
N LEU A 17 26.13 -29.75 -9.88
CA LEU A 17 26.27 -28.62 -10.78
C LEU A 17 25.07 -28.61 -11.73
N VAL A 18 24.34 -27.50 -11.81
CA VAL A 18 23.66 -27.10 -13.04
C VAL A 18 23.99 -25.64 -13.28
N GLY A 19 24.88 -25.40 -14.23
CA GLY A 19 25.07 -24.09 -14.84
C GLY A 19 24.33 -24.02 -16.16
N VAL A 20 23.71 -22.87 -16.43
CA VAL A 20 23.47 -22.26 -17.76
C VAL A 20 23.34 -20.76 -17.44
N GLY A 21 24.31 -19.90 -17.74
CA GLY A 21 24.42 -19.12 -18.99
C GLY A 21 23.41 -17.95 -18.97
N ALA A 22 23.70 -16.69 -19.31
CA ALA A 22 24.85 -16.00 -19.86
C ALA A 22 24.59 -14.47 -19.71
N SER A 23 25.55 -13.66 -20.15
CA SER A 23 25.47 -12.22 -20.54
C SER A 23 26.36 -11.35 -19.67
N GLY A 24 27.53 -11.03 -20.24
CA GLY A 24 28.54 -10.22 -19.60
C GLY A 24 28.22 -8.73 -19.61
N CYS A 25 28.96 -8.04 -18.75
CA CYS A 25 29.47 -6.71 -19.04
C CYS A 25 30.98 -6.79 -18.82
N SER A 26 31.74 -6.49 -19.87
CA SER A 26 33.19 -6.36 -19.83
C SER A 26 33.52 -4.99 -19.25
N ASP A 27 34.14 -4.94 -18.08
CA ASP A 27 34.88 -3.75 -17.66
C ASP A 27 36.32 -4.11 -17.30
N THR A 28 37.21 -3.57 -18.12
CA THR A 28 38.65 -3.75 -18.07
C THR A 28 39.22 -2.78 -17.05
N GLY A 29 39.63 -3.27 -15.88
CA GLY A 29 40.30 -2.46 -14.87
C GLY A 29 41.23 -3.30 -14.00
N LYS A 30 42.52 -3.30 -14.34
CA LYS A 30 43.59 -3.93 -13.56
C LYS A 30 43.74 -3.26 -12.19
N VAL A 31 43.70 -4.02 -11.10
CA VAL A 31 44.39 -3.64 -9.85
C VAL A 31 45.16 -4.85 -9.29
N THR A 32 46.43 -4.56 -9.03
CA THR A 32 47.54 -5.44 -8.66
C THR A 32 47.41 -6.03 -7.25
N VAL A 33 47.95 -7.23 -7.09
CA VAL A 33 48.09 -8.03 -5.85
C VAL A 33 48.69 -7.26 -4.67
N GLY A 34 48.07 -7.44 -3.49
CA GLY A 34 48.65 -7.14 -2.18
C GLY A 34 48.36 -8.28 -1.18
N LYS A 35 49.41 -9.02 -0.82
CA LYS A 35 49.45 -10.11 0.17
C LYS A 35 49.81 -9.53 1.54
N SER A 36 49.01 -9.77 2.59
CA SER A 36 49.38 -9.86 4.04
C SER A 36 48.07 -9.90 4.87
N VAL A 37 47.68 -11.00 5.53
CA VAL A 37 48.15 -11.62 6.80
C VAL A 37 47.55 -11.01 8.06
N ALA A 38 47.00 -11.92 8.91
CA ALA A 38 46.67 -11.83 10.34
C ALA A 38 45.41 -11.03 10.73
N GLN A 39 44.34 -11.68 11.23
CA GLN A 39 44.07 -12.04 12.65
C GLN A 39 43.89 -10.80 13.54
N ALA A 40 42.92 -10.68 14.46
CA ALA A 40 42.18 -11.69 15.21
C ALA A 40 40.95 -11.07 15.93
N THR A 41 39.96 -11.92 16.19
CA THR A 41 39.31 -12.15 17.50
C THR A 41 38.38 -11.10 18.15
N THR A 42 37.27 -11.66 18.66
CA THR A 42 36.34 -11.19 19.73
C THR A 42 35.28 -10.19 19.25
N THR A 43 33.97 -10.39 19.47
CA THR A 43 33.31 -10.97 20.64
C THR A 43 31.88 -11.39 20.26
N VAL A 44 31.42 -12.53 20.78
CA VAL A 44 30.00 -12.88 20.96
C VAL A 44 29.36 -11.83 21.87
N THR A 45 28.03 -11.59 21.77
CA THR A 45 27.10 -11.46 22.93
C THR A 45 25.83 -10.65 22.56
N GLU A 46 24.72 -11.38 22.73
CA GLU A 46 23.28 -11.05 22.79
C GLU A 46 22.47 -10.56 21.57
N GLU A 47 21.53 -11.41 21.14
CA GLU A 47 20.12 -10.99 21.06
C GLU A 47 19.62 -10.67 22.47
N PRO A 48 18.86 -9.57 22.63
CA PRO A 48 17.56 -9.76 23.24
C PRO A 48 16.42 -9.24 22.35
N THR A 49 15.44 -10.11 22.20
CA THR A 49 14.03 -9.83 21.95
C THR A 49 13.56 -8.55 22.65
N THR A 50 12.84 -7.66 21.96
CA THR A 50 11.56 -7.09 22.41
C THR A 50 10.94 -6.23 21.30
N THR A 51 9.86 -6.78 20.75
CA THR A 51 8.71 -6.08 20.18
C THR A 51 8.19 -5.02 21.13
N GLU A 52 8.22 -3.73 20.74
CA GLU A 52 7.36 -2.73 21.39
C GLU A 52 6.75 -1.77 20.36
N ARG A 53 5.60 -2.23 19.83
CA ARG A 53 4.32 -1.50 19.70
C ARG A 53 4.40 0.03 19.80
N LEU A 54 4.44 0.71 18.65
CA LEU A 54 4.03 2.10 18.56
C LEU A 54 2.50 2.19 18.43
N ALA A 55 1.91 2.70 19.52
CA ALA A 55 0.65 3.43 19.67
C ALA A 55 -0.47 3.20 18.63
N THR A 56 -1.38 2.29 18.96
CA THR A 56 -2.79 2.37 18.55
C THR A 56 -3.43 3.60 19.19
N THR A 57 -3.61 4.67 18.43
CA THR A 57 -4.57 5.72 18.77
C THR A 57 -5.89 5.35 18.11
N THR A 58 -6.76 4.69 18.89
CA THR A 58 -8.18 4.56 18.57
C THR A 58 -8.78 5.96 18.65
N SER A 59 -8.74 6.69 17.55
CA SER A 59 -9.60 7.85 17.35
C SER A 59 -10.88 7.32 16.75
N THR A 60 -11.95 7.27 17.53
CA THR A 60 -13.31 7.07 17.05
C THR A 60 -13.80 8.42 16.52
N PRO A 61 -14.02 8.58 15.20
CA PRO A 61 -14.67 9.77 14.69
C PRO A 61 -16.20 9.72 14.94
N PRO A 62 -16.84 10.89 15.01
CA PRO A 62 -18.28 11.03 15.27
C PRO A 62 -19.12 10.57 14.08
N ASP A 63 -20.24 9.92 14.39
CA ASP A 63 -21.32 9.62 13.44
C ASP A 63 -21.99 10.95 12.99
N ASP A 64 -21.57 11.51 11.85
CA ASP A 64 -22.29 12.63 11.23
C ASP A 64 -23.28 12.11 10.18
N ASP A 65 -24.55 12.10 10.58
CA ASP A 65 -25.75 11.99 9.75
C ASP A 65 -25.76 13.15 8.74
N LEU A 66 -25.45 12.88 7.46
CA LEU A 66 -25.67 13.85 6.39
C LEU A 66 -26.63 13.30 5.35
N THR A 67 -27.84 13.82 5.48
CA THR A 67 -29.02 13.71 4.65
C THR A 67 -28.75 13.92 3.16
N THR A 68 -29.22 12.95 2.36
CA THR A 68 -29.37 12.96 0.90
C THR A 68 -30.03 14.25 0.38
N THR A 69 -29.45 14.84 -0.66
CA THR A 69 -30.20 15.71 -1.59
C THR A 69 -29.82 15.34 -3.02
N THR A 70 -30.84 14.94 -3.77
CA THR A 70 -30.83 14.57 -5.18
C THR A 70 -30.55 15.77 -6.08
N GLY A 71 -29.66 15.61 -7.06
CA GLY A 71 -29.51 16.55 -8.18
C GLY A 71 -28.73 15.94 -9.34
N GLY A 72 -29.44 15.37 -10.31
CA GLY A 72 -28.84 14.95 -11.58
C GLY A 72 -28.60 16.12 -12.54
N ALA A 73 -27.57 16.02 -13.37
CA ALA A 73 -27.55 16.58 -14.72
C ALA A 73 -26.43 15.94 -15.56
N ASP A 74 -26.82 15.60 -16.78
CA ASP A 74 -26.08 14.99 -17.88
C ASP A 74 -24.79 15.75 -18.26
N SER A 75 -23.76 15.04 -18.73
CA SER A 75 -23.19 15.25 -20.08
C SER A 75 -22.02 14.31 -20.41
N SER A 76 -21.99 13.96 -21.69
CA SER A 76 -21.21 12.90 -22.32
C SER A 76 -19.76 13.27 -22.66
N GLY A 77 -18.90 12.26 -22.73
CA GLY A 77 -17.91 12.17 -23.81
C GLY A 77 -16.51 11.63 -23.47
N GLY A 78 -16.21 10.42 -23.95
CA GLY A 78 -14.97 10.20 -24.72
C GLY A 78 -13.79 9.47 -24.06
N GLY A 79 -13.89 8.14 -23.95
CA GLY A 79 -12.90 7.16 -24.40
C GLY A 79 -11.41 7.38 -24.15
N GLY A 80 -10.92 6.85 -23.03
CA GLY A 80 -9.59 6.24 -22.90
C GLY A 80 -9.78 4.94 -22.10
N SER A 81 -9.25 3.80 -22.56
CA SER A 81 -9.29 2.56 -21.77
C SER A 81 -8.37 2.67 -20.57
N ALA A 82 -8.90 3.29 -19.51
CA ALA A 82 -8.45 3.32 -18.14
C ALA A 82 -9.74 3.16 -17.30
N ALA A 83 -9.70 2.29 -16.29
CA ALA A 83 -10.79 1.91 -15.37
C ALA A 83 -12.24 2.22 -15.82
N THR A 84 -12.97 1.21 -16.33
CA THR A 84 -14.40 1.37 -16.63
C THR A 84 -15.22 1.48 -15.34
N SER A 85 -16.05 2.49 -15.20
CA SER A 85 -16.99 2.66 -14.08
C SER A 85 -18.38 2.12 -14.43
N ASP A 86 -19.10 1.59 -13.44
CA ASP A 86 -20.50 1.17 -13.58
C ASP A 86 -21.47 2.31 -13.23
N GLN A 87 -21.07 3.21 -12.33
CA GLN A 87 -21.82 4.40 -11.91
C GLN A 87 -20.90 5.62 -11.84
N ASP A 88 -21.48 6.81 -11.96
CA ASP A 88 -20.81 8.08 -11.65
C ASP A 88 -21.35 8.61 -10.31
N ALA A 89 -20.44 9.03 -9.44
CA ALA A 89 -20.77 9.72 -8.21
C ALA A 89 -21.26 11.14 -8.53
N VAL A 90 -22.31 11.55 -7.83
CA VAL A 90 -22.90 12.88 -7.96
C VAL A 90 -22.37 13.79 -6.85
N ASP A 91 -22.33 15.10 -7.12
CA ASP A 91 -21.93 16.12 -6.14
C ASP A 91 -20.57 15.87 -5.48
N VAL A 92 -19.59 15.45 -6.30
CA VAL A 92 -18.25 15.10 -5.83
C VAL A 92 -17.52 16.32 -5.28
N SER A 93 -17.09 16.19 -4.03
CA SER A 93 -16.23 17.13 -3.33
C SER A 93 -15.00 16.41 -2.80
N TRP A 94 -14.00 17.15 -2.32
CA TRP A 94 -12.78 16.56 -1.78
C TRP A 94 -13.00 15.74 -0.50
N SER A 95 -14.13 15.90 0.18
CA SER A 95 -14.55 15.06 1.31
C SER A 95 -15.38 13.84 0.91
N SER A 96 -15.75 13.69 -0.37
CA SER A 96 -16.60 12.58 -0.81
C SER A 96 -15.92 11.24 -0.58
N SER A 97 -16.66 10.30 0.00
CA SER A 97 -16.24 8.94 0.33
C SER A 97 -17.30 7.93 -0.14
N PRO A 98 -16.90 6.68 -0.43
CA PRO A 98 -17.82 5.70 -1.00
C PRO A 98 -18.60 4.87 0.02
N GLY A 99 -18.73 5.34 1.26
CA GLY A 99 -19.35 4.59 2.36
C GLY A 99 -20.81 4.18 2.10
N GLU A 100 -21.54 4.92 1.27
CA GLU A 100 -22.91 4.58 0.85
C GLU A 100 -22.97 3.31 -0.01
N PHE A 101 -21.86 2.94 -0.64
CA PHE A 101 -21.77 1.76 -1.50
C PHE A 101 -21.29 0.51 -0.76
N ARG A 102 -21.06 0.58 0.56
CA ARG A 102 -20.57 -0.53 1.37
C ARG A 102 -21.37 -1.82 1.12
N GLY A 103 -20.64 -2.91 0.90
CA GLY A 103 -21.22 -4.24 0.64
C GLY A 103 -21.70 -4.46 -0.79
N GLN A 104 -21.60 -3.45 -1.67
CA GLN A 104 -21.74 -3.61 -3.11
C GLN A 104 -20.40 -4.00 -3.74
N ASP A 105 -19.78 -5.05 -3.21
CA ASP A 105 -18.42 -5.47 -3.60
C ASP A 105 -18.33 -5.72 -5.12
N GLY A 106 -17.29 -5.18 -5.74
CA GLY A 106 -17.06 -5.18 -7.18
C GLY A 106 -17.76 -4.05 -7.95
N LEU A 107 -18.61 -3.23 -7.29
CA LEU A 107 -19.19 -2.04 -7.91
C LEU A 107 -18.11 -1.02 -8.22
N LYS A 108 -18.07 -0.54 -9.46
CA LYS A 108 -17.15 0.52 -9.86
C LYS A 108 -17.84 1.87 -9.93
N VAL A 109 -17.27 2.85 -9.25
CA VAL A 109 -17.83 4.21 -9.18
C VAL A 109 -16.78 5.22 -9.62
N ALA A 110 -17.16 6.11 -10.53
CA ALA A 110 -16.34 7.23 -10.96
C ALA A 110 -16.61 8.48 -10.12
N TYR A 111 -15.56 9.18 -9.75
CA TYR A 111 -15.60 10.45 -9.04
C TYR A 111 -14.89 11.51 -9.88
N GLU A 112 -15.57 12.61 -10.16
CA GLU A 112 -14.98 13.78 -10.83
C GLU A 112 -14.49 14.77 -9.78
N CYS A 113 -13.21 14.68 -9.42
CA CYS A 113 -12.62 15.51 -8.38
C CYS A 113 -12.36 16.93 -8.89
N PRO A 114 -12.93 17.97 -8.28
CA PRO A 114 -12.74 19.35 -8.74
C PRO A 114 -11.30 19.83 -8.53
N ALA A 115 -10.84 20.74 -9.39
CA ALA A 115 -9.55 21.43 -9.23
C ALA A 115 -9.50 22.30 -7.96
N GLY A 116 -8.30 22.56 -7.44
CA GLY A 116 -8.09 23.43 -6.26
C GLY A 116 -8.47 22.79 -4.92
N GLY A 117 -8.21 21.50 -4.78
CA GLY A 117 -8.50 20.72 -3.59
C GLY A 117 -7.59 20.90 -2.39
N THR A 118 -7.98 20.25 -1.31
CA THR A 118 -7.19 20.11 -0.08
C THR A 118 -7.16 18.66 0.38
N ILE A 119 -6.21 18.33 1.25
CA ILE A 119 -6.11 16.99 1.85
C ILE A 119 -7.33 16.75 2.77
N HIS A 120 -7.96 15.58 2.64
CA HIS A 120 -8.96 15.07 3.56
C HIS A 120 -8.50 13.75 4.18
N ALA A 121 -9.32 13.20 5.09
CA ALA A 121 -9.00 11.98 5.78
C ALA A 121 -8.84 10.80 4.80
N LEU A 122 -7.79 10.01 5.03
CA LEU A 122 -7.41 8.87 4.23
C LEU A 122 -6.82 7.80 5.15
N TRP A 123 -7.30 6.57 5.03
CA TRP A 123 -6.80 5.43 5.79
C TRP A 123 -6.50 4.26 4.87
N GLY A 124 -5.33 3.66 5.02
CA GLY A 124 -4.85 2.58 4.15
C GLY A 124 -4.02 3.05 2.95
N THR A 125 -3.46 2.10 2.22
CA THR A 125 -2.46 2.34 1.15
C THR A 125 -2.72 1.53 -0.12
N GLY A 126 -3.89 0.88 -0.22
CA GLY A 126 -4.22 0.00 -1.35
C GLY A 126 -5.70 -0.39 -1.29
N PRO A 127 -6.12 -1.21 -0.31
CA PRO A 127 -7.44 -1.06 0.23
C PRO A 127 -7.45 0.21 1.08
N PHE A 128 -8.32 1.14 0.72
CA PHE A 128 -8.68 2.26 1.58
C PHE A 128 -9.95 1.90 2.35
N THR A 129 -10.15 2.48 3.51
CA THR A 129 -11.46 2.37 4.19
C THR A 129 -12.50 3.16 3.40
N ASP A 130 -13.74 2.68 3.33
CA ASP A 130 -14.82 3.33 2.56
C ASP A 130 -15.30 4.68 3.10
N ASP A 131 -14.81 5.13 4.24
CA ASP A 131 -15.00 6.48 4.77
C ASP A 131 -13.87 7.44 4.36
N SER A 132 -12.82 6.95 3.70
CA SER A 132 -11.73 7.78 3.17
C SER A 132 -12.18 8.64 1.98
N SER A 133 -11.55 9.81 1.83
CA SER A 133 -11.73 10.67 0.66
C SER A 133 -11.20 10.01 -0.62
N VAL A 134 -12.07 9.85 -1.61
CA VAL A 134 -11.70 9.26 -2.93
C VAL A 134 -10.72 10.16 -3.67
N CYS A 135 -10.94 11.48 -3.65
CA CYS A 135 -10.06 12.43 -4.33
C CYS A 135 -8.68 12.48 -3.68
N THR A 136 -8.61 12.42 -2.35
CA THR A 136 -7.32 12.34 -1.64
C THR A 136 -6.62 11.02 -1.91
N ALA A 137 -7.36 9.90 -2.00
CA ALA A 137 -6.82 8.61 -2.42
C ALA A 137 -6.26 8.67 -3.86
N GLY A 138 -6.95 9.35 -4.78
CA GLY A 138 -6.49 9.59 -6.14
C GLY A 138 -5.16 10.36 -6.19
N VAL A 139 -4.97 11.36 -5.32
CA VAL A 139 -3.67 12.05 -5.18
C VAL A 139 -2.63 11.13 -4.55
N PHE A 140 -3.00 10.37 -3.51
CA PHE A 140 -2.12 9.46 -2.80
C PHE A 140 -1.51 8.40 -3.71
N VAL A 141 -2.29 7.86 -4.66
CA VAL A 141 -1.78 6.89 -5.66
C VAL A 141 -1.12 7.57 -6.87
N GLY A 142 -1.07 8.90 -6.90
CA GLY A 142 -0.43 9.69 -7.95
C GLY A 142 -1.24 9.79 -9.25
N LEU A 143 -2.55 9.51 -9.21
CA LEU A 143 -3.44 9.58 -10.37
C LEU A 143 -3.83 11.02 -10.71
N ILE A 144 -4.12 11.83 -9.70
CA ILE A 144 -4.50 13.24 -9.83
C ILE A 144 -3.66 14.13 -8.90
N THR A 145 -3.81 15.45 -9.01
CA THR A 145 -3.20 16.41 -8.08
C THR A 145 -4.27 17.30 -7.44
N PHE A 146 -3.97 17.90 -6.29
CA PHE A 146 -4.88 18.88 -5.65
C PHE A 146 -5.16 20.08 -6.56
N GLU A 147 -4.17 20.54 -7.34
CA GLU A 147 -4.33 21.70 -8.21
C GLU A 147 -5.23 21.39 -9.40
N SER A 148 -4.99 20.27 -10.09
CA SER A 148 -5.72 19.92 -11.31
C SER A 148 -7.06 19.24 -11.08
N GLY A 149 -7.21 18.52 -9.95
CA GLY A 149 -8.28 17.52 -9.83
C GLY A 149 -8.18 16.44 -10.91
N GLY A 150 -9.30 15.82 -11.22
CA GLY A 150 -9.46 14.84 -12.30
C GLY A 150 -10.43 13.70 -11.98
N ARG A 151 -10.65 12.82 -12.96
CA ARG A 151 -11.46 11.62 -12.80
C ARG A 151 -10.70 10.57 -11.99
N VAL A 152 -11.39 9.95 -11.03
CA VAL A 152 -10.92 8.83 -10.22
C VAL A 152 -11.98 7.75 -10.19
N VAL A 153 -11.62 6.54 -10.63
CA VAL A 153 -12.50 5.38 -10.60
C VAL A 153 -12.04 4.44 -9.50
N ILE A 154 -12.99 4.07 -8.66
CA ILE A 154 -12.78 3.13 -7.57
C ILE A 154 -13.59 1.86 -7.79
N GLU A 155 -13.20 0.78 -7.11
CA GLU A 155 -13.99 -0.44 -6.94
C GLU A 155 -14.28 -0.63 -5.45
N ILE A 156 -15.54 -0.92 -5.12
CA ILE A 156 -15.92 -1.28 -3.75
C ILE A 156 -15.41 -2.67 -3.43
N ALA A 157 -14.82 -2.83 -2.25
CA ALA A 157 -14.24 -4.06 -1.77
C ALA A 157 -14.74 -4.39 -0.36
N PRO A 158 -14.72 -5.67 0.05
CA PRO A 158 -15.01 -6.04 1.42
C PRO A 158 -14.00 -5.41 2.38
N GLY A 159 -14.45 -5.10 3.60
CA GLY A 159 -13.58 -4.55 4.64
C GLY A 159 -12.43 -5.49 5.02
N ALA A 160 -11.33 -4.90 5.49
CA ALA A 160 -10.13 -5.61 5.94
C ALA A 160 -9.98 -5.53 7.47
N THR A 161 -9.19 -6.43 8.04
CA THR A 161 -8.87 -6.45 9.47
C THR A 161 -7.80 -5.43 9.87
N THR A 162 -7.03 -4.95 8.90
CA THR A 162 -5.88 -4.04 9.09
C THR A 162 -5.67 -3.21 7.83
N TYR A 163 -5.36 -1.93 8.03
CA TYR A 163 -4.99 -0.97 6.99
C TYR A 163 -3.66 -0.36 7.35
N GLU A 164 -2.69 -0.46 6.46
CA GLU A 164 -1.39 0.15 6.65
C GLU A 164 -1.42 1.59 6.14
N GLY A 165 -1.04 2.54 6.98
CA GLY A 165 -0.84 3.93 6.63
C GLY A 165 0.58 4.18 6.09
N ALA A 166 0.71 5.18 5.22
CA ALA A 166 1.99 5.64 4.70
C ALA A 166 1.85 7.08 4.20
N THR A 167 2.97 7.66 3.76
CA THR A 167 2.98 8.96 3.09
C THR A 167 3.41 8.78 1.63
N ALA A 168 2.60 9.27 0.69
CA ALA A 168 2.90 9.22 -0.74
C ALA A 168 2.36 10.48 -1.43
N HIS A 169 3.06 10.98 -2.44
CA HIS A 169 2.63 12.14 -3.25
C HIS A 169 2.22 13.38 -2.42
N GLY A 170 2.85 13.57 -1.25
CA GLY A 170 2.54 14.69 -0.35
C GLY A 170 1.28 14.51 0.50
N VAL A 171 0.68 13.32 0.48
CA VAL A 171 -0.49 12.93 1.26
C VAL A 171 -0.10 11.91 2.32
N GLU A 172 -0.52 12.14 3.55
CA GLU A 172 -0.40 11.18 4.66
C GLU A 172 -1.69 10.38 4.79
N SER A 173 -1.56 9.05 4.80
CA SER A 173 -2.63 8.11 5.10
C SER A 173 -2.40 7.48 6.46
N GLY A 174 -3.46 7.39 7.26
CA GLY A 174 -3.43 6.76 8.58
C GLY A 174 -3.52 5.24 8.52
N SER A 175 -2.83 4.55 9.44
CA SER A 175 -3.08 3.13 9.69
C SER A 175 -4.42 2.96 10.43
N TYR A 176 -5.12 1.88 10.15
CA TYR A 176 -6.40 1.57 10.79
C TYR A 176 -6.57 0.08 11.10
N GLY A 177 -7.43 -0.20 12.08
CA GLY A 177 -7.78 -1.58 12.47
C GLY A 177 -8.87 -2.17 11.59
N SER A 178 -9.64 -3.11 12.14
CA SER A 178 -10.72 -3.74 11.41
C SER A 178 -11.80 -2.72 11.01
N TRP A 179 -12.19 -2.73 9.73
CA TRP A 179 -13.26 -1.88 9.21
C TRP A 179 -14.21 -2.66 8.31
N GLY A 180 -15.44 -2.16 8.15
CA GLY A 180 -16.56 -2.89 7.55
C GLY A 180 -16.65 -2.84 6.03
N GLY A 181 -15.90 -1.95 5.38
CA GLY A 181 -15.93 -1.80 3.93
C GLY A 181 -14.69 -1.11 3.40
N SER A 182 -14.36 -1.35 2.15
CA SER A 182 -13.17 -0.82 1.52
C SER A 182 -13.43 -0.34 0.11
N PHE A 183 -12.46 0.38 -0.42
CA PHE A 183 -12.36 0.56 -1.86
C PHE A 183 -10.91 0.50 -2.32
N GLU A 184 -10.74 0.17 -3.58
CA GLU A 184 -9.45 0.24 -4.28
C GLU A 184 -9.56 1.27 -5.41
N VAL A 185 -8.48 2.02 -5.65
CA VAL A 185 -8.41 2.95 -6.79
C VAL A 185 -7.95 2.17 -8.02
N LEU A 186 -8.77 2.18 -9.08
CA LEU A 186 -8.49 1.46 -10.32
C LEU A 186 -7.75 2.30 -11.37
N GLY A 187 -8.00 3.62 -11.41
CA GLY A 187 -7.48 4.51 -12.45
C GLY A 187 -8.39 5.72 -12.69
N GLY A 188 -8.19 6.43 -13.80
CA GLY A 188 -8.92 7.65 -14.15
C GLY A 188 -8.87 7.95 -15.64
#